data_AF-A0A1F5BG90-F1
#
_entry.id   AF-A0A1F5BG90-F1
#
_cell.length_a   1.000
_cell.length_b   1.000
_cell.length_c   1.000
_cell.angle_alpha   90.00
_cell.angle_beta   90.00
_cell.angle_gamma   90.00
#
_symmetry.space_group_name_H-M   'P 1'
#
loop_
_entity.id
_entity.type
_entity.pdbx_description
1 polymer ?
#
loop_
_entity_poly.entity_id
_entity_poly.type
_entity_poly.pdbx_seq_one_letter_code
_entity_poly.pdbx_strand_id
1 'polypeptide(L)' 'MALNPDQENLYKKTMQEVRKQLAAIDAQIERELQIVREKLAALQESKKSYRLILEGTAKLLGLETDLEDDEEKITDMPKI' A
#
# COMPACT_ATOMS: atom_id res chain seq x y z
N MET A 1 -15.91 9.01 -43.31
CA MET A 1 -16.57 10.28 -42.92
C MET A 1 -15.69 10.96 -41.89
N ALA A 2 -15.34 12.23 -42.09
CA ALA A 2 -14.67 13.02 -41.06
C ALA A 2 -15.71 13.50 -40.04
N LEU A 3 -15.30 13.63 -38.77
CA LEU A 3 -16.14 14.20 -37.72
C LEU A 3 -16.47 15.65 -38.07
N ASN A 4 -17.68 16.09 -37.75
CA ASN A 4 -18.00 17.51 -37.83
C ASN A 4 -17.41 18.27 -36.61
N PRO A 5 -17.32 19.60 -36.66
CA PRO A 5 -16.70 20.39 -35.59
C PRO A 5 -17.35 20.20 -34.21
N ASP A 6 -18.67 19.99 -34.16
CA ASP A 6 -19.39 19.80 -32.90
C ASP A 6 -19.07 18.43 -32.27
N GLN A 7 -18.97 17.39 -33.09
CA GLN A 7 -18.53 16.07 -32.67
C GLN A 7 -17.08 16.11 -32.17
N GLU A 8 -16.18 16.80 -32.88
CA GLU A 8 -14.80 16.96 -32.47
C GLU A 8 -14.69 17.67 -31.11
N ASN A 9 -15.47 18.73 -30.91
CA ASN A 9 -15.52 19.46 -29.64
C ASN A 9 -16.07 18.59 -28.50
N LEU A 10 -17.10 17.78 -28.76
CA LEU A 10 -17.64 16.84 -27.79
C LEU A 10 -16.58 15.82 -27.36
N TYR A 11 -15.91 15.17 -28.32
CA TYR A 11 -14.86 14.19 -28.01
C TYR A 11 -13.69 14.81 -27.24
N LYS A 12 -13.26 16.04 -27.59
CA LYS A 12 -12.22 16.75 -26.83
C LYS A 12 -12.62 17.00 -25.38
N LYS A 13 -13.87 17.41 -25.14
CA LYS A 13 -14.40 17.60 -23.77
C LYS A 13 -14.47 16.27 -23.01
N THR A 14 -14.98 15.21 -23.64
CA THR A 14 -15.02 13.87 -23.05
C THR A 14 -13.62 13.38 -22.69
N MET A 15 -12.63 13.56 -23.57
CA MET A 15 -11.24 13.19 -23.28
C MET A 15 -10.67 13.96 -22.09
N GLN A 16 -10.94 15.26 -21.99
CA GLN A 16 -10.50 16.06 -20.84
C GLN A 16 -11.14 15.58 -19.54
N GLU A 17 -12.42 15.25 -19.57
CA GLU A 17 -13.14 14.76 -18.40
C GLU A 17 -12.62 13.38 -17.95
N VAL A 18 -12.44 12.45 -18.89
CA VAL A 18 -11.86 11.13 -18.60
C VAL A 18 -10.45 11.27 -18.02
N ARG A 19 -9.62 12.19 -18.54
CA ARG A 19 -8.28 12.45 -17.97
C ARG A 19 -8.34 12.94 -16.52
N LYS A 20 -9.30 13.81 -16.18
CA LYS A 20 -9.49 14.27 -14.80
C LYS A 20 -9.93 13.12 -13.90
N GLN A 21 -10.82 12.25 -14.38
CA GLN A 21 -11.27 11.09 -13.63
C GLN A 21 -10.14 10.10 -13.39
N LEU A 22 -9.28 9.84 -14.38
CA LEU A 22 -8.08 9.03 -14.22
C LEU A 22 -7.15 9.60 -13.13
N ALA A 23 -6.83 10.90 -13.21
CA ALA A 23 -5.99 11.55 -12.20
C ALA A 23 -6.61 11.49 -10.78
N ALA A 24 -7.94 11.57 -10.68
CA ALA A 24 -8.63 11.42 -9.40
C ALA A 24 -8.54 9.99 -8.85
N ILE A 25 -8.64 8.98 -9.71
CA ILE A 25 -8.45 7.57 -9.36
C ILE A 25 -7.01 7.32 -8.90
N ASP A 26 -6.01 7.84 -9.61
CA ASP A 26 -4.60 7.72 -9.22
C ASP A 26 -4.37 8.29 -7.80
N ALA A 27 -4.90 9.49 -7.53
CA ALA A 27 -4.82 10.10 -6.20
C ALA A 27 -5.61 9.34 -5.11
N GLN A 28 -6.63 8.54 -5.46
CA GLN A 28 -7.30 7.64 -4.53
C GLN A 28 -6.43 6.41 -4.24
N ILE A 29 -5.82 5.81 -5.27
CA ILE A 29 -4.92 4.67 -5.14
C ILE A 29 -3.74 5.01 -4.22
N GLU A 30 -3.09 6.17 -4.43
CA GLU A 30 -1.98 6.61 -3.59
C GLU A 30 -2.37 6.76 -2.12
N ARG A 31 -3.55 7.31 -1.84
CA ARG A 31 -4.06 7.45 -0.47
C ARG A 31 -4.29 6.10 0.19
N GLU A 32 -4.92 5.15 -0.52
CA GLU A 32 -5.14 3.81 0.01
C GLU A 32 -3.82 3.06 0.26
N LEU A 33 -2.85 3.19 -0.66
CA LEU A 33 -1.51 2.63 -0.47
C LEU A 33 -0.81 3.19 0.76
N GLN A 34 -0.97 4.49 1.05
CA GLN A 34 -0.41 5.10 2.25
C GLN A 34 -1.06 4.53 3.52
N ILE A 35 -2.37 4.35 3.54
CA ILE A 35 -3.09 3.72 4.68
C ILE A 35 -2.60 2.29 4.88
N VAL A 36 -2.41 1.52 3.81
CA VAL A 36 -1.89 0.15 3.88
C VAL A 36 -0.48 0.14 4.46
N ARG A 37 0.40 1.05 4.02
CA ARG A 37 1.77 1.18 4.56
C ARG A 37 1.76 1.46 6.07
N GLU A 38 0.94 2.38 6.53
CA GLU A 38 0.82 2.73 7.95
C GLU A 38 0.31 1.54 8.78
N LYS A 39 -0.71 0.84 8.29
CA LYS A 39 -1.23 -0.38 8.95
C LYS A 39 -0.18 -1.48 9.01
N LEU A 40 0.58 -1.68 7.93
CA LEU A 40 1.65 -2.68 7.89
C LEU A 40 2.76 -2.35 8.90
N ALA A 41 3.17 -1.08 8.98
CA ALA A 41 4.17 -0.64 9.96
C ALA A 41 3.70 -0.91 11.40
N ALA A 42 2.45 -0.54 11.72
CA ALA A 42 1.87 -0.80 13.04
C ALA A 42 1.78 -2.31 13.37
N LEU A 43 1.44 -3.14 12.38
CA LEU A 43 1.40 -4.60 12.56
C LEU A 43 2.79 -5.19 12.77
N GLN A 44 3.81 -4.69 12.05
CA GLN A 44 5.20 -5.11 12.23
C GLN A 44 5.73 -4.73 13.62
N GLU A 45 5.46 -3.52 14.08
CA GLU A 45 5.83 -3.08 15.43
C GLU A 45 5.15 -3.94 16.51
N SER A 46 3.86 -4.22 16.34
CA SER A 46 3.12 -5.13 17.22
C SER A 46 3.72 -6.54 17.24
N LYS A 47 4.01 -7.13 16.07
CA LYS A 47 4.67 -8.44 15.95
C LYS A 47 6.02 -8.45 16.68
N LYS A 48 6.82 -7.40 16.52
CA LYS A 48 8.11 -7.25 17.20
C LYS A 48 7.97 -7.18 18.71
N SER A 49 6.98 -6.43 19.22
CA SER A 49 6.70 -6.36 20.65
C SER A 49 6.35 -7.73 21.24
N TYR A 50 5.46 -8.49 20.57
CA TYR A 50 5.12 -9.84 21.02
C TYR A 50 6.30 -10.81 20.94
N ARG A 51 7.17 -10.67 19.93
CA ARG A 51 8.41 -11.45 19.84
C ARG A 51 9.31 -11.21 21.06
N LEU A 52 9.52 -9.94 21.43
CA LEU A 52 10.32 -9.58 22.61
C LEU A 52 9.71 -10.15 23.91
N ILE A 53 8.39 -10.10 24.05
CA ILE A 53 7.69 -10.69 25.19
C ILE A 53 7.92 -12.21 25.23
N LEU A 54 7.78 -12.88 24.09
CA LEU A 54 7.98 -14.32 23.98
C LEU A 54 9.41 -14.71 24.36
N GLU A 55 10.42 -14.06 23.77
CA GLU A 55 11.84 -14.30 24.07
C GLU A 55 12.16 -14.04 25.55
N GLY A 56 11.68 -12.93 26.11
CA GLY A 56 11.87 -12.61 27.52
C GLY A 56 11.24 -13.67 28.44
N THR A 57 10.05 -14.14 28.10
CA THR A 57 9.35 -15.18 28.86
C THR A 57 10.04 -16.53 28.76
N ALA A 58 10.48 -16.93 27.56
CA ALA A 58 11.22 -18.17 27.35
C ALA A 58 12.54 -18.18 28.14
N LYS A 59 13.27 -17.06 28.11
CA LYS A 59 14.51 -16.89 28.89
C LYS A 59 14.28 -17.02 30.39
N LEU A 60 13.19 -16.48 30.94
CA LEU A 60 12.83 -16.65 32.35
C LEU A 60 12.52 -18.10 32.72
N LEU A 61 11.99 -18.89 31.78
CA LEU A 61 11.67 -20.30 31.94
C LEU A 61 12.84 -21.24 31.62
N GLY A 62 13.98 -20.71 31.16
CA GLY A 62 15.12 -21.51 30.71
C GLY A 62 14.85 -22.29 29.43
N LEU A 63 13.91 -21.84 28.61
CA LEU A 63 13.56 -22.43 27.32
C LEU A 63 14.32 -21.72 26.20
N GLU A 64 14.79 -22.49 25.22
CA GLU A 64 15.39 -21.97 24.00
C GLU A 64 14.27 -21.62 23.00
N THR A 65 14.31 -20.42 22.41
CA THR A 65 13.37 -19.98 21.38
C THR A 65 14.12 -19.70 20.10
N ASP A 66 13.75 -20.40 19.03
CA ASP A 66 14.27 -20.18 17.68
C ASP A 66 13.27 -19.32 16.91
N LEU A 67 13.52 -18.01 16.85
CA LEU A 67 12.66 -17.04 16.18
C LEU A 67 13.45 -16.43 15.02
N GLU A 68 13.17 -16.89 13.79
CA GLU A 68 13.74 -16.30 12.59
C GLU A 68 13.25 -14.85 12.38
N ASP A 69 14.16 -13.96 11.99
CA ASP A 69 13.83 -12.58 11.61
C ASP A 69 13.16 -12.54 10.23
N ASP A 70 11.84 -12.71 10.20
CA ASP A 70 10.99 -12.45 9.02
C ASP A 70 10.89 -10.95 8.62
N GLU A 71 11.90 -10.11 8.86
CA GLU A 71 11.83 -8.68 8.54
C GLU A 71 11.79 -8.43 7.01
N GLU A 72 12.17 -9.40 6.17
CA GLU A 72 12.49 -9.12 4.76
C GLU A 72 11.36 -9.28 3.72
N LYS A 73 10.17 -9.82 4.02
CA LYS A 73 9.24 -10.24 2.95
C LYS A 73 8.15 -9.23 2.50
N ILE A 74 8.10 -8.02 3.05
CA ILE A 74 7.02 -7.04 2.75
C ILE A 74 7.53 -5.83 1.94
N THR A 75 8.79 -5.85 1.48
CA THR A 75 9.39 -4.77 0.68
C THR A 75 8.99 -4.80 -0.80
N ASP A 76 8.26 -5.82 -1.25
CA ASP A 76 7.80 -5.98 -2.65
C ASP A 76 6.55 -5.17 -3.01
N MET A 77 6.10 -4.26 -2.15
CA MET A 77 5.08 -3.28 -2.57
C MET A 77 5.69 -2.35 -3.62
N PRO A 78 5.03 -2.16 -4.79
CA PRO A 78 5.54 -1.28 -5.83
C PRO A 78 5.79 0.11 -5.25
N LYS A 79 7.05 0.54 -5.32
CA LYS A 79 7.41 1.94 -5.17
C LYS A 79 6.97 2.63 -6.45
N ILE A 80 5.87 3.38 -6.38
CA ILE A 80 5.51 4.36 -7.41
C ILE A 80 6.39 5.59 -7.18
#